data_AF-A0A2K2CZZ2-F1
#
_entry.id   AF-A0A2K2CZZ2-F1
#
_cell.length_a   1.000
_cell.length_b   1.000
_cell.length_c   1.000
_cell.angle_alpha   90.00
_cell.angle_beta   90.00
_cell.angle_gamma   90.00
#
_symmetry.space_group_name_H-M   'P 1'
#
loop_
_entity.id
_entity.type
_entity.pdbx_description
1 polymer ?
#
loop_
_entity_poly.entity_id
_entity_poly.type
_entity_poly.pdbx_seq_one_letter_code
_entity_poly.pdbx_strand_id
1 'polypeptide(L)'
;LYWGIDFYIRIDHAGCYHTYPHVGGPFKTQDEAAEAIRRYLHDRQDPKMIMFLQWTSAVRQCLYWPDGTRKRRLRSEPVDEIRDRQRQLVLALVDKYNEDNHLSGDLAYALKDVVYYQSIFEGDFQNCYHHINFTAKPEGAVCYNLFFAEVIFMKGQSEELPVSCLCSLKPTDNGNCFGCKNNGNADMKHPNDVGYAGGHVMKRFCPFSGPRIPAGFFDDHNLQAEEANLRRDHNFVDINRCTAIACRLY
;
A
#
# COMPACT_ATOMS: atom_id res chain seq x y z
N LEU A 1 -1.47 -19.78 -0.09
CA LEU A 1 -0.28 -19.12 -0.68
C LEU A 1 -0.44 -17.61 -0.56
N TYR A 2 0.49 -16.93 0.13
CA TYR A 2 0.49 -15.45 0.26
C TYR A 2 1.22 -14.83 -0.95
N TRP A 3 0.57 -13.90 -1.64
CA TRP A 3 1.04 -13.32 -2.91
C TRP A 3 1.91 -12.08 -2.76
N GLY A 4 1.91 -11.46 -1.57
CA GLY A 4 2.57 -10.17 -1.36
C GLY A 4 1.93 -9.02 -2.14
N ILE A 5 0.71 -9.20 -2.63
CA ILE A 5 -0.07 -8.20 -3.37
C ILE A 5 -1.28 -7.84 -2.51
N ASP A 6 -1.39 -6.57 -2.14
CA ASP A 6 -2.58 -6.00 -1.50
C ASP A 6 -3.50 -5.42 -2.59
N PHE A 7 -4.80 -5.68 -2.51
CA PHE A 7 -5.78 -5.16 -3.47
C PHE A 7 -6.66 -4.11 -2.82
N TYR A 8 -6.71 -2.93 -3.43
CA TYR A 8 -7.68 -1.90 -3.09
C TYR A 8 -8.81 -1.90 -4.10
N ILE A 9 -10.02 -1.71 -3.60
CA ILE A 9 -11.24 -1.61 -4.38
C ILE A 9 -11.86 -0.25 -4.09
N ARG A 10 -11.98 0.56 -5.13
CA ARG A 10 -12.65 1.86 -5.08
C ARG A 10 -14.01 1.73 -5.72
N ILE A 11 -15.02 2.36 -5.13
CA ILE A 11 -16.35 2.44 -5.74
C ILE A 11 -16.58 3.84 -6.24
N ASP A 12 -16.96 3.92 -7.51
CA ASP A 12 -17.25 5.18 -8.18
C ASP A 12 -18.66 5.70 -7.87
N HIS A 13 -18.97 6.92 -8.27
CA HIS A 13 -20.28 7.54 -8.09
C HIS A 13 -21.41 6.79 -8.81
N ALA A 14 -21.08 5.99 -9.83
CA ALA A 14 -22.03 5.11 -10.52
C ALA A 14 -22.20 3.75 -9.81
N GLY A 15 -21.54 3.53 -8.68
CA GLY A 15 -21.59 2.30 -7.90
C GLY A 15 -20.76 1.15 -8.50
N CYS A 16 -19.87 1.44 -9.46
CA CYS A 16 -19.02 0.42 -10.06
C CYS A 16 -17.69 0.27 -9.31
N TYR A 17 -17.15 -0.93 -9.34
CA TYR A 17 -15.99 -1.36 -8.57
C TYR A 17 -14.72 -1.33 -9.44
N HIS A 18 -13.71 -0.61 -8.97
CA HIS A 18 -12.40 -0.46 -9.62
C HIS A 18 -11.32 -1.07 -8.73
N THR A 19 -10.35 -1.75 -9.33
CA THR A 19 -9.32 -2.52 -8.60
C THR A 19 -7.93 -1.91 -8.77
N TYR A 20 -7.11 -2.00 -7.72
CA TYR A 20 -5.73 -1.54 -7.67
C TYR A 20 -4.87 -2.60 -6.97
N PRO A 21 -3.94 -3.30 -7.64
CA PRO A 21 -3.61 -3.20 -9.06
C PRO A 21 -4.81 -3.41 -10.00
N HIS A 22 -4.78 -2.76 -11.17
CA HIS A 22 -5.85 -2.89 -12.15
C HIS A 22 -5.89 -4.31 -12.72
N VAL A 23 -7.00 -5.02 -12.48
CA VAL A 23 -7.22 -6.39 -12.98
C VAL A 23 -8.36 -6.48 -14.00
N GLY A 24 -8.76 -5.33 -14.56
CA GLY A 24 -9.92 -5.16 -15.43
C GLY A 24 -11.03 -4.33 -14.77
N GLY A 25 -12.21 -4.34 -15.39
CA GLY A 25 -13.37 -3.57 -14.96
C GLY A 25 -13.55 -2.25 -15.72
N PRO A 26 -14.41 -1.33 -15.22
CA PRO A 26 -15.10 -1.40 -13.93
C PRO A 26 -16.10 -2.57 -13.82
N PHE A 27 -16.27 -3.10 -12.60
CA PHE A 27 -17.20 -4.20 -12.30
C PHE A 27 -18.51 -3.70 -11.68
N LYS A 28 -19.60 -4.46 -11.78
CA LYS A 28 -20.90 -4.08 -11.22
C LYS A 28 -21.10 -4.55 -9.78
N THR A 29 -20.36 -5.56 -9.35
CA THR A 29 -20.48 -6.13 -8.00
C THR A 29 -19.12 -6.40 -7.37
N GLN A 30 -19.11 -6.52 -6.04
CA GLN A 30 -17.93 -6.94 -5.29
C GLN A 30 -17.46 -8.35 -5.69
N ASP A 31 -18.40 -9.27 -5.97
CA ASP A 31 -18.09 -10.64 -6.37
C ASP A 31 -17.40 -10.71 -7.74
N GLU A 32 -17.83 -9.87 -8.69
CA GLU A 32 -17.17 -9.75 -9.99
C GLU A 32 -15.73 -9.27 -9.85
N ALA A 33 -15.50 -8.24 -9.03
CA ALA A 33 -14.16 -7.74 -8.75
C ALA A 33 -13.30 -8.82 -8.06
N ALA A 34 -13.85 -9.54 -7.09
CA ALA A 34 -13.15 -10.62 -6.38
C ALA A 34 -12.81 -11.81 -7.31
N GLU A 35 -13.71 -12.17 -8.22
CA GLU A 35 -13.46 -13.17 -9.26
C GLU A 35 -12.35 -12.72 -10.21
N ALA A 36 -12.37 -11.46 -10.66
CA ALA A 36 -11.32 -10.92 -11.51
C ALA A 36 -9.95 -10.94 -10.82
N ILE A 37 -9.88 -10.58 -9.54
CA ILE A 37 -8.65 -10.68 -8.73
C ILE A 37 -8.18 -12.15 -8.64
N ARG A 38 -9.08 -13.09 -8.37
CA ARG A 38 -8.73 -14.52 -8.30
C ARG A 38 -8.18 -15.04 -9.63
N ARG A 39 -8.80 -14.68 -10.76
CA ARG A 39 -8.30 -15.03 -12.10
C ARG A 39 -6.94 -14.40 -12.37
N TYR A 40 -6.78 -13.12 -12.07
CA TYR A 40 -5.53 -12.39 -12.22
C TYR A 40 -4.37 -13.04 -11.47
N LEU A 41 -4.62 -13.55 -10.26
CA LEU A 41 -3.63 -14.29 -9.47
C LEU A 41 -3.39 -15.68 -10.05
N HIS A 42 -4.45 -16.41 -10.40
CA HIS A 42 -4.34 -17.73 -11.01
C HIS A 42 -3.48 -17.71 -12.29
N ASP A 43 -3.72 -16.73 -13.17
CA ASP A 43 -2.99 -16.57 -14.43
C ASP A 43 -1.51 -16.22 -14.24
N ARG A 44 -1.14 -15.67 -13.08
CA ARG A 44 0.26 -15.40 -12.70
C ARG A 44 0.95 -16.56 -12.03
N GLN A 45 0.22 -17.61 -11.65
CA GLN A 45 0.80 -18.69 -10.87
C GLN A 45 1.85 -19.44 -11.70
N ASP A 46 3.07 -19.52 -11.19
CA ASP A 46 4.13 -20.29 -11.87
C ASP A 46 3.85 -21.79 -11.64
N PRO A 47 3.75 -22.61 -12.70
CA PRO A 47 3.57 -24.05 -12.58
C PRO A 47 4.63 -24.74 -11.70
N LYS A 48 5.85 -24.20 -11.65
CA LYS A 48 6.94 -24.68 -10.78
C LYS A 48 6.72 -24.41 -9.30
N MET A 49 5.79 -23.50 -8.97
CA MET A 49 5.32 -23.24 -7.60
C MET A 49 4.10 -24.09 -7.23
N ILE A 50 3.43 -24.72 -8.21
CA ILE A 50 2.28 -25.64 -8.01
C ILE A 50 2.78 -27.06 -7.67
N MET A 51 3.83 -27.50 -8.37
CA MET A 51 4.44 -28.80 -8.16
C MET A 51 5.35 -28.74 -6.91
N PHE A 52 5.52 -29.84 -6.19
CA PHE A 52 6.47 -30.10 -5.09
C PHE A 52 5.91 -30.12 -3.65
N LEU A 53 5.47 -31.32 -3.27
CA LEU A 53 5.28 -31.80 -1.89
C LEU A 53 6.60 -32.39 -1.34
N GLN A 54 7.67 -31.60 -1.17
CA GLN A 54 8.91 -32.02 -0.46
C GLN A 54 9.61 -30.79 0.16
N TRP A 55 10.49 -30.97 1.15
CA TRP A 55 11.25 -29.94 1.92
C TRP A 55 11.83 -28.75 1.13
N THR A 56 12.15 -28.94 -0.15
CA THR A 56 12.52 -27.86 -1.08
C THR A 56 11.42 -26.79 -1.24
N SER A 57 10.16 -27.14 -0.96
CA SER A 57 8.99 -26.28 -1.01
C SER A 57 8.98 -25.24 0.09
N ALA A 58 9.42 -25.56 1.31
CA ALA A 58 9.43 -24.60 2.43
C ALA A 58 10.47 -23.50 2.18
N VAL A 59 11.70 -23.87 1.82
CA VAL A 59 12.75 -22.91 1.43
C VAL A 59 12.30 -22.06 0.25
N ARG A 60 11.68 -22.66 -0.77
CA ARG A 60 11.16 -21.90 -1.92
C ARG A 60 10.01 -20.97 -1.54
N GLN A 61 9.08 -21.39 -0.68
CA GLN A 61 8.01 -20.54 -0.18
C GLN A 61 8.53 -19.40 0.71
N CYS A 62 9.67 -19.56 1.38
CA CYS A 62 10.34 -18.47 2.09
C CYS A 62 10.97 -17.45 1.13
N LEU A 63 11.49 -17.89 0.00
CA LEU A 63 12.26 -17.07 -0.93
C LEU A 63 11.44 -16.47 -2.08
N TYR A 64 10.39 -17.13 -2.53
CA TYR A 64 9.64 -16.81 -3.74
C TYR A 64 8.14 -16.63 -3.49
N TRP A 65 7.54 -15.73 -4.26
CA TRP A 65 6.11 -15.55 -4.41
C TRP A 65 5.50 -16.67 -5.28
N PRO A 66 4.17 -16.87 -5.25
CA PRO A 66 3.51 -17.93 -6.02
C PRO A 66 3.64 -17.82 -7.56
N ASP A 67 4.01 -16.65 -8.07
CA ASP A 67 4.35 -16.41 -9.49
C ASP A 67 5.83 -16.67 -9.81
N GLY A 68 6.59 -17.23 -8.86
CA GLY A 68 8.02 -17.52 -9.01
C GLY A 68 8.94 -16.30 -8.85
N THR A 69 8.39 -15.09 -8.67
CA THR A 69 9.21 -13.90 -8.40
C THR A 69 9.79 -13.95 -6.99
N ARG A 70 10.98 -13.37 -6.77
CA ARG A 70 11.64 -13.45 -5.47
C ARG A 70 11.06 -12.43 -4.50
N LYS A 71 10.85 -12.83 -3.23
CA LYS A 71 10.39 -11.94 -2.16
C LYS A 71 11.40 -10.86 -1.81
N ARG A 72 12.68 -11.22 -1.87
CA ARG A 72 13.81 -10.30 -1.68
C ARG A 72 14.22 -9.73 -3.03
N ARG A 73 14.13 -8.42 -3.16
CA ARG A 73 14.55 -7.65 -4.32
C ARG A 73 15.99 -7.19 -4.15
N LEU A 74 16.79 -7.22 -5.21
CA LEU A 74 18.11 -6.59 -5.22
C LEU A 74 17.97 -5.07 -5.38
N ARG A 75 18.94 -4.29 -4.91
CA ARG A 75 18.90 -2.81 -5.05
C ARG A 75 18.78 -2.36 -6.52
N SER A 76 19.40 -3.10 -7.43
CA SER A 76 19.47 -2.82 -8.87
C SER A 76 18.23 -3.21 -9.68
N GLU A 77 17.37 -4.09 -9.17
CA GLU A 77 16.13 -4.47 -9.84
C GLU A 77 15.15 -3.29 -9.88
N PRO A 78 14.14 -3.24 -10.77
CA PRO A 78 13.06 -2.27 -10.69
C PRO A 78 12.17 -2.52 -9.46
N VAL A 79 11.45 -1.50 -8.97
CA VAL A 79 10.45 -1.69 -7.91
C VAL A 79 9.28 -2.49 -8.49
N ASP A 80 8.81 -3.49 -7.77
CA ASP A 80 7.58 -4.20 -8.12
C ASP A 80 6.38 -3.32 -7.78
N GLU A 81 5.93 -2.52 -8.75
CA GLU A 81 4.83 -1.58 -8.55
C GLU A 81 3.51 -2.27 -8.16
N ILE A 82 3.30 -3.51 -8.59
CA ILE A 82 2.09 -4.30 -8.28
C ILE A 82 2.07 -4.66 -6.78
N ARG A 83 3.24 -4.99 -6.22
CA ARG A 83 3.41 -5.30 -4.79
C ARG A 83 3.67 -4.09 -3.91
N ASP A 84 3.81 -2.90 -4.49
CA ASP A 84 3.87 -1.66 -3.74
C ASP A 84 2.47 -1.24 -3.27
N ARG A 85 2.06 -1.80 -2.12
CA ARG A 85 0.76 -1.49 -1.49
C ARG A 85 0.51 0.00 -1.30
N GLN A 86 1.55 0.80 -1.05
CA GLN A 86 1.38 2.24 -0.79
C GLN A 86 1.03 2.95 -2.09
N ARG A 87 1.74 2.62 -3.16
CA ARG A 87 1.45 3.11 -4.49
C ARG A 87 0.06 2.69 -4.95
N GLN A 88 -0.35 1.44 -4.75
CA GLN A 88 -1.68 0.97 -5.14
C GLN A 88 -2.80 1.68 -4.39
N LEU A 89 -2.64 1.92 -3.08
CA LEU A 89 -3.58 2.74 -2.31
C LEU A 89 -3.66 4.17 -2.86
N VAL A 90 -2.52 4.79 -3.15
CA VAL A 90 -2.48 6.18 -3.63
C VAL A 90 -3.04 6.32 -5.03
N LEU A 91 -2.85 5.34 -5.92
CA LEU A 91 -3.53 5.33 -7.22
C LEU A 91 -5.05 5.39 -7.05
N ALA A 92 -5.59 4.56 -6.15
CA ALA A 92 -7.02 4.57 -5.85
C ALA A 92 -7.50 5.89 -5.25
N LEU A 93 -6.69 6.54 -4.40
CA LEU A 93 -6.97 7.86 -3.85
C LEU A 93 -6.94 8.96 -4.92
N VAL A 94 -6.01 8.91 -5.87
CA VAL A 94 -5.92 9.88 -6.97
C VAL A 94 -7.16 9.80 -7.85
N ASP A 95 -7.58 8.60 -8.22
CA ASP A 95 -8.79 8.40 -9.02
C ASP A 95 -10.05 8.82 -8.27
N LYS A 96 -10.10 8.57 -6.95
CA LYS A 96 -11.15 9.11 -6.08
C LYS A 96 -11.16 10.64 -6.08
N TYR A 97 -10.00 11.29 -5.92
CA TYR A 97 -9.91 12.75 -5.94
C TYR A 97 -10.36 13.32 -7.28
N ASN A 98 -9.92 12.72 -8.40
CA ASN A 98 -10.34 13.15 -9.73
C ASN A 98 -11.85 13.08 -9.89
N GLU A 99 -12.46 11.98 -9.46
CA GLU A 99 -13.90 11.80 -9.53
C GLU A 99 -14.66 12.80 -8.64
N ASP A 100 -14.29 12.90 -7.36
CA ASP A 100 -14.93 13.79 -6.38
C ASP A 100 -14.85 15.28 -6.79
N ASN A 101 -13.89 15.63 -7.66
CA ASN A 101 -13.70 16.99 -8.21
C ASN A 101 -14.11 17.12 -9.69
N HIS A 102 -14.76 16.10 -10.26
CA HIS A 102 -15.21 16.07 -11.66
C HIS A 102 -14.10 16.34 -12.70
N LEU A 103 -12.88 15.86 -12.43
CA LEU A 103 -11.71 15.99 -13.29
C LEU A 103 -11.63 14.79 -14.24
N SER A 104 -11.42 15.05 -15.53
CA SER A 104 -11.34 14.03 -16.57
C SER A 104 -10.44 14.47 -17.73
N GLY A 105 -9.99 13.52 -18.54
CA GLY A 105 -9.08 13.79 -19.66
C GLY A 105 -7.80 14.49 -19.20
N ASP A 106 -7.40 15.52 -19.93
CA ASP A 106 -6.17 16.28 -19.67
C ASP A 106 -6.16 17.01 -18.33
N LEU A 107 -7.32 17.13 -17.65
CA LEU A 107 -7.43 17.74 -16.33
C LEU A 107 -7.24 16.72 -15.19
N ALA A 108 -7.34 15.41 -15.47
CA ALA A 108 -7.24 14.37 -14.45
C ALA A 108 -5.80 14.24 -13.96
N TYR A 109 -5.63 14.22 -12.64
CA TYR A 109 -4.33 14.03 -12.02
C TYR A 109 -3.85 12.58 -12.21
N ALA A 110 -2.59 12.42 -12.63
CA ALA A 110 -1.89 11.15 -12.62
C ALA A 110 -0.84 11.14 -11.51
N LEU A 111 -0.79 10.06 -10.73
CA LEU A 111 0.22 9.85 -9.70
C LEU A 111 1.63 9.93 -10.28
N LYS A 112 2.51 10.67 -9.61
CA LYS A 112 3.95 10.66 -9.89
C LYS A 112 4.68 9.86 -8.82
N ASP A 113 4.60 10.32 -7.58
CA ASP A 113 5.33 9.67 -6.50
C ASP A 113 4.62 9.73 -5.15
N VAL A 114 4.86 8.74 -4.30
CA VAL A 114 4.44 8.71 -2.90
C VAL A 114 5.59 9.24 -2.05
N VAL A 115 5.49 10.50 -1.63
CA VAL A 115 6.60 11.22 -0.97
C VAL A 115 6.75 10.80 0.49
N TYR A 116 5.65 10.81 1.25
CA TYR A 116 5.64 10.43 2.65
C TYR A 116 4.47 9.54 2.96
N TYR A 117 4.69 8.57 3.84
CA TYR A 117 3.64 7.70 4.34
C TYR A 117 3.91 7.38 5.81
N GLN A 118 3.07 7.92 6.70
CA GLN A 118 3.22 7.78 8.14
C GLN A 118 2.01 7.11 8.74
N SER A 119 2.26 6.06 9.53
CA SER A 119 1.25 5.46 10.39
C SER A 119 1.24 6.14 11.75
N ILE A 120 0.06 6.55 12.21
CA ILE A 120 -0.16 7.16 13.51
C ILE A 120 -1.20 6.33 14.26
N PHE A 121 -0.95 6.10 15.54
CA PHE A 121 -1.89 5.45 16.43
C PHE A 121 -2.33 6.46 17.49
N GLU A 122 -3.63 6.73 17.54
CA GLU A 122 -4.23 7.59 18.57
C GLU A 122 -5.36 6.84 19.28
N GLY A 123 -5.66 7.24 20.53
CA GLY A 123 -6.67 6.55 21.36
C GLY A 123 -6.24 5.15 21.82
N ASP A 124 -7.21 4.22 21.81
CA ASP A 124 -7.10 2.85 22.36
C ASP A 124 -6.43 1.84 21.39
N PHE A 125 -5.61 2.31 20.44
CA PHE A 125 -4.92 1.49 19.44
C PHE A 125 -5.84 0.67 18.53
N GLN A 126 -7.13 1.00 18.47
CA GLN A 126 -8.10 0.36 17.58
C GLN A 126 -8.02 0.92 16.15
N ASN A 127 -7.63 2.19 16.00
CA ASN A 127 -7.52 2.86 14.70
C ASN A 127 -6.07 3.25 14.42
N CYS A 128 -5.62 2.98 13.20
CA CYS A 128 -4.37 3.47 12.64
C CYS A 128 -4.67 4.49 11.55
N TYR A 129 -4.21 5.72 11.75
CA TYR A 129 -4.35 6.80 10.78
C TYR A 129 -3.12 6.82 9.90
N HIS A 130 -3.31 6.59 8.61
CA HIS A 130 -2.26 6.67 7.63
C HIS A 130 -2.30 8.04 6.98
N HIS A 131 -1.35 8.88 7.34
CA HIS A 131 -1.13 10.15 6.69
C HIS A 131 -0.25 9.87 5.49
N ILE A 132 -0.56 10.51 4.36
CA ILE A 132 0.14 10.28 3.10
C ILE A 132 0.34 11.62 2.41
N ASN A 133 1.58 11.91 2.00
CA ASN A 133 1.84 12.91 0.99
C ASN A 133 2.22 12.24 -0.32
N PHE A 134 1.63 12.70 -1.40
CA PHE A 134 1.95 12.23 -2.74
C PHE A 134 1.94 13.41 -3.71
N THR A 135 2.63 13.24 -4.83
CA THR A 135 2.63 14.21 -5.91
C THR A 135 1.86 13.66 -7.08
N ALA A 136 1.00 14.50 -7.64
CA ALA A 136 0.28 14.18 -8.85
C ALA A 136 0.23 15.39 -9.76
N LYS A 137 0.06 15.16 -11.06
CA LYS A 137 -0.12 16.23 -12.03
C LYS A 137 -1.02 15.81 -13.17
N PRO A 138 -1.77 16.74 -13.78
CA PRO A 138 -2.48 16.45 -15.01
C PRO A 138 -1.51 16.16 -16.16
N GLU A 139 -2.03 15.51 -17.20
CA GLU A 139 -1.25 15.29 -18.42
C GLU A 139 -0.88 16.64 -19.05
N GLY A 140 0.35 16.75 -19.56
CA GLY A 140 0.87 18.01 -20.13
C GLY A 140 1.27 19.09 -19.11
N ALA A 141 0.97 18.94 -17.82
CA ALA A 141 1.39 19.91 -16.81
C ALA A 141 2.92 19.85 -16.55
N VAL A 142 3.54 21.03 -16.43
CA VAL A 142 4.97 21.17 -16.11
C VAL A 142 5.23 20.89 -14.63
N CYS A 143 4.43 21.51 -13.76
CA CYS A 143 4.56 21.40 -12.32
C CYS A 143 3.70 20.27 -11.75
N TYR A 144 4.13 19.73 -10.61
CA TYR A 144 3.37 18.79 -9.81
C TYR A 144 2.72 19.49 -8.62
N ASN A 145 1.56 18.98 -8.23
CA ASN A 145 0.89 19.41 -7.02
C ASN A 145 1.19 18.40 -5.91
N LEU A 146 1.38 18.91 -4.69
CA LEU A 146 1.50 18.09 -3.51
C LEU A 146 0.10 17.87 -2.92
N PHE A 147 -0.19 16.64 -2.55
CA PHE A 147 -1.46 16.25 -1.94
C PHE A 147 -1.24 15.71 -0.54
N PHE A 148 -2.30 15.79 0.26
CA PHE A 148 -2.41 15.11 1.54
C PHE A 148 -3.62 14.20 1.53
N ALA A 149 -3.45 13.00 2.05
CA ALA A 149 -4.55 12.09 2.38
C ALA A 149 -4.41 11.53 3.79
N GLU A 150 -5.53 11.35 4.47
CA GLU A 150 -5.64 10.55 5.68
C GLU A 150 -6.60 9.38 5.44
N VAL A 151 -6.08 8.17 5.63
CA VAL A 151 -6.85 6.91 5.52
C VAL A 151 -6.88 6.23 6.87
N ILE A 152 -8.07 5.81 7.30
CA ILE A 152 -8.27 5.17 8.61
C ILE A 152 -8.29 3.65 8.44
N PHE A 153 -7.41 2.96 9.15
CA PHE A 153 -7.35 1.50 9.20
C PHE A 153 -7.84 1.04 10.57
N MET A 154 -9.04 0.43 10.60
CA MET A 154 -9.66 -0.06 11.84
C MET A 154 -9.30 -1.51 12.09
N LYS A 155 -8.88 -1.84 13.30
CA LYS A 155 -8.49 -3.20 13.67
C LYS A 155 -9.72 -4.09 13.86
N GLY A 156 -9.97 -4.99 12.92
CA GLY A 156 -10.87 -6.13 13.08
C GLY A 156 -12.37 -5.85 12.93
N GLN A 157 -12.78 -4.74 12.30
CA GLN A 157 -14.20 -4.38 12.23
C GLN A 157 -14.76 -4.14 10.82
N SER A 158 -13.95 -3.89 9.78
CA SER A 158 -14.45 -3.80 8.40
C SER A 158 -13.34 -3.95 7.36
N GLU A 159 -13.69 -4.43 6.15
CA GLU A 159 -12.84 -4.35 4.95
C GLU A 159 -12.78 -2.91 4.39
N GLU A 160 -13.35 -1.94 5.10
CA GLU A 160 -13.49 -0.57 4.63
C GLU A 160 -12.31 0.29 5.08
N LEU A 161 -11.89 1.19 4.20
CA LEU A 161 -10.86 2.19 4.41
C LEU A 161 -11.47 3.57 4.25
N PRO A 162 -12.04 4.15 5.32
CA PRO A 162 -12.54 5.51 5.26
C PRO A 162 -11.41 6.49 4.96
N VAL A 163 -11.68 7.41 4.05
CA VAL A 163 -10.82 8.55 3.74
C VAL A 163 -11.40 9.77 4.46
N SER A 164 -10.77 10.17 5.56
CA SER A 164 -11.23 11.34 6.34
C SER A 164 -10.82 12.66 5.69
N CYS A 165 -9.70 12.67 4.97
CA CYS A 165 -9.20 13.85 4.28
C CYS A 165 -8.49 13.44 2.99
N LEU A 166 -8.75 14.17 1.90
CA LEU A 166 -8.07 14.03 0.63
C LEU A 166 -8.08 15.39 -0.08
N CYS A 167 -6.93 16.06 -0.12
CA CYS A 167 -6.85 17.43 -0.65
C CYS A 167 -5.50 17.76 -1.27
N SER A 168 -5.50 18.72 -2.20
CA SER A 168 -4.29 19.37 -2.69
C SER A 168 -3.79 20.38 -1.66
N LEU A 169 -2.49 20.37 -1.38
CA LEU A 169 -1.86 21.31 -0.45
C LEU A 169 -1.42 22.60 -1.17
N LYS A 170 -1.66 23.74 -0.53
CA LYS A 170 -1.09 25.02 -0.91
C LYS A 170 0.38 25.09 -0.48
N PRO A 171 1.22 25.92 -1.12
CA PRO A 171 2.62 26.09 -0.69
C PRO A 171 2.79 26.55 0.76
N THR A 172 1.78 27.23 1.32
CA THR A 172 1.75 27.70 2.70
C THR A 172 1.16 26.69 3.70
N ASP A 173 0.68 25.54 3.22
CA ASP A 173 0.11 24.51 4.08
C ASP A 173 1.20 23.73 4.80
N ASN A 174 1.11 23.76 6.13
CA ASN A 174 1.99 23.01 7.01
C ASN A 174 1.34 22.88 8.40
N GLY A 175 0.13 22.32 8.42
CA GLY A 175 -0.65 22.08 9.62
C GLY A 175 0.13 21.29 10.68
N ASN A 176 -0.27 21.44 11.94
CA ASN A 176 0.44 20.79 13.04
C ASN A 176 -0.14 19.39 13.32
N CYS A 177 0.63 18.35 13.02
CA CYS A 177 0.33 16.97 13.42
C CYS A 177 1.33 16.50 14.48
N PHE A 178 0.87 16.23 15.71
CA PHE A 178 1.73 15.74 16.78
C PHE A 178 2.23 14.33 16.50
N GLY A 179 1.39 13.47 15.89
CA GLY A 179 1.76 12.10 15.55
C GLY A 179 2.94 12.02 14.57
N CYS A 180 2.87 12.74 13.44
CA CYS A 180 3.97 12.75 12.47
C CYS A 180 5.26 13.35 13.03
N LYS A 181 5.15 14.46 13.78
CA LYS A 181 6.33 15.12 14.38
C LYS A 181 7.01 14.24 15.43
N ASN A 182 6.23 13.61 16.31
CA ASN A 182 6.77 12.73 17.35
C ASN A 182 7.39 11.46 16.77
N ASN A 183 6.94 11.02 15.60
CA ASN A 183 7.47 9.86 14.89
C ASN A 183 8.70 10.18 14.01
N GLY A 184 9.23 11.41 14.10
CA GLY A 184 10.43 11.83 13.39
C GLY A 184 10.22 12.20 11.92
N ASN A 185 8.98 12.25 11.43
CA ASN A 185 8.64 12.69 10.07
C ASN A 185 8.24 14.17 10.06
N ALA A 186 9.21 15.04 10.33
CA ALA A 186 9.01 16.49 10.43
C ALA A 186 8.72 17.17 9.08
N ASP A 187 9.16 16.56 7.97
CA ASP A 187 8.97 17.11 6.62
C ASP A 187 7.60 16.79 6.03
N MET A 188 6.83 15.92 6.68
CA MET A 188 5.48 15.60 6.29
C MET A 188 4.58 16.84 6.37
N LYS A 189 3.90 17.16 5.27
CA LYS A 189 3.04 18.33 5.13
C LYS A 189 1.59 17.98 5.39
N HIS A 190 0.89 18.86 6.10
CA HIS A 190 -0.52 18.72 6.45
C HIS A 190 -1.30 19.96 6.01
N PRO A 191 -2.58 19.83 5.66
CA PRO A 191 -3.43 20.99 5.40
C PRO A 191 -3.53 21.85 6.67
N ASN A 192 -3.56 23.18 6.50
CA ASN A 192 -3.72 24.09 7.62
C ASN A 192 -5.14 24.04 8.21
N ASP A 193 -6.13 23.80 7.36
CA ASP A 193 -7.51 23.60 7.76
C ASP A 193 -7.62 22.19 8.37
N VAL A 194 -8.04 22.11 9.64
CA VAL A 194 -8.20 20.85 10.39
C VAL A 194 -9.37 20.03 9.81
N GLY A 195 -9.09 19.30 8.73
CA GLY A 195 -10.03 18.40 8.07
C GLY A 195 -9.71 16.91 8.23
N TYR A 196 -8.59 16.56 8.84
CA TYR A 196 -8.17 15.17 9.07
C TYR A 196 -8.41 14.78 10.54
N ALA A 197 -8.59 13.49 10.85
CA ALA A 197 -9.08 13.02 12.14
C ALA A 197 -7.96 12.63 13.12
N GLY A 198 -6.80 12.18 12.65
CA GLY A 198 -5.69 11.71 13.47
C GLY A 198 -4.55 12.73 13.60
N GLY A 199 -3.83 12.72 14.71
CA GLY A 199 -2.64 13.56 14.93
C GLY A 199 -2.86 14.78 15.81
N HIS A 200 -4.04 14.90 16.42
CA HIS A 200 -4.44 16.03 17.28
C HIS A 200 -4.10 15.81 18.75
N VAL A 201 -3.82 14.56 19.16
CA VAL A 201 -3.56 14.24 20.56
C VAL A 201 -2.06 14.15 20.80
N MET A 202 -1.56 15.03 21.67
CA MET A 202 -0.16 15.00 22.13
C MET A 202 0.07 13.79 23.06
N LYS A 203 0.39 12.61 22.51
CA LYS A 203 0.95 11.50 23.29
C LYS A 203 2.49 11.54 23.28
N ARG A 204 3.10 11.40 24.46
CA ARG A 204 4.54 11.15 24.61
C ARG A 204 4.85 9.78 24.00
N PHE A 205 5.54 9.78 22.85
CA PHE A 205 6.24 8.65 22.26
C PHE A 205 5.38 7.40 21.94
N CYS A 206 5.10 7.15 20.66
CA CYS A 206 4.70 5.83 20.20
C CYS A 206 5.98 5.00 19.94
N PRO A 207 6.25 3.91 20.67
CA PRO A 207 7.47 3.12 20.50
C PRO A 207 7.49 2.28 19.21
N PHE A 208 6.38 2.22 18.45
CA PHE A 208 6.24 1.43 17.23
C PHE A 208 6.36 2.23 15.93
N SER A 209 6.59 3.53 16.04
CA SER A 209 6.66 4.45 14.90
C SER A 209 8.07 5.01 14.73
N GLY A 210 9.05 4.10 14.74
CA GLY A 210 10.35 4.39 14.16
C GLY A 210 10.23 4.61 12.65
N PRO A 211 11.23 5.25 12.01
CA PRO A 211 11.38 5.19 10.56
C PRO A 211 11.22 3.73 10.13
N ARG A 212 10.43 3.47 9.08
CA ARG A 212 10.50 2.14 8.48
C ARG A 212 11.95 1.94 8.10
N ILE A 213 12.58 0.93 8.70
CA ILE A 213 13.71 0.27 8.07
C ILE A 213 13.16 -0.10 6.69
N PRO A 214 13.70 0.45 5.59
CA PRO A 214 13.31 -0.02 4.27
C PRO A 214 13.43 -1.54 4.30
N ALA A 215 12.45 -2.27 3.74
CA ALA A 215 12.52 -3.73 3.67
C ALA A 215 13.95 -4.12 3.30
N GLY A 216 14.64 -4.76 4.25
CA GLY A 216 16.10 -4.65 4.42
C GLY A 216 16.85 -4.59 3.11
N PHE A 217 17.48 -3.45 2.83
CA PHE A 217 18.55 -3.39 1.83
C PHE A 217 19.71 -4.23 2.40
N PHE A 218 19.77 -5.49 2.01
CA PHE A 218 20.95 -6.30 2.25
C PHE A 218 21.88 -6.12 1.06
N ASP A 219 23.15 -5.82 1.36
CA ASP A 219 24.23 -5.89 0.37
C ASP A 219 24.29 -7.28 -0.25
N ASP A 220 24.85 -7.33 -1.44
CA ASP A 220 24.91 -8.44 -2.41
C ASP A 220 25.52 -9.74 -1.81
N HIS A 221 24.82 -10.35 -0.85
CA HIS A 221 25.23 -11.59 -0.22
C HIS A 221 24.64 -12.74 -1.02
N ASN A 222 25.54 -13.36 -1.80
CA ASN A 222 25.45 -14.62 -2.52
C ASN A 222 24.14 -15.40 -2.27
N LEU A 223 23.24 -15.35 -3.26
CA LEU A 223 21.91 -15.94 -3.23
C LEU A 223 21.95 -17.45 -2.88
N GLN A 224 23.01 -18.14 -3.27
CA GLN A 224 23.22 -19.55 -2.95
C GLN A 224 23.51 -19.76 -1.46
N ALA A 225 24.16 -18.79 -0.79
CA ALA A 225 24.43 -18.83 0.63
C ALA A 225 23.15 -18.65 1.45
N GLU A 226 22.21 -17.80 1.00
CA GLU A 226 20.90 -17.66 1.65
C GLU A 226 20.09 -18.96 1.58
N GLU A 227 20.00 -19.55 0.39
CA GLU A 227 19.33 -20.85 0.21
C GLU A 227 20.01 -21.95 1.03
N ALA A 228 21.35 -21.98 1.07
CA ALA A 228 22.12 -22.94 1.86
C ALA A 228 22.00 -22.71 3.38
N ASN A 229 21.79 -21.48 3.84
CA ASN A 229 21.52 -21.17 5.24
C ASN A 229 20.12 -21.67 5.64
N LEU A 230 19.10 -21.36 4.83
CA LEU A 230 17.74 -21.85 5.06
C LEU A 230 17.66 -23.37 5.04
N ARG A 231 18.43 -24.05 4.18
CA ARG A 231 18.52 -25.52 4.17
C ARG A 231 19.20 -26.10 5.43
N ARG A 232 20.07 -25.34 6.10
CA ARG A 232 20.78 -25.77 7.31
C ARG A 232 19.94 -25.58 8.58
N ASP A 233 19.15 -24.52 8.63
CA ASP A 233 18.24 -24.24 9.75
C ASP A 233 16.97 -25.11 9.62
N HIS A 234 16.90 -26.20 10.38
CA HIS A 234 15.79 -27.18 10.33
C HIS A 234 14.47 -26.68 10.97
N ASN A 235 14.42 -25.42 11.42
CA ASN A 235 13.26 -24.83 12.09
C ASN A 235 12.46 -23.96 11.11
N PHE A 236 11.65 -24.59 10.27
CA PHE A 236 10.67 -23.88 9.44
C PHE A 236 9.44 -23.61 10.28
N VAL A 237 9.29 -22.36 10.73
CA VAL A 237 7.96 -21.88 11.14
C VAL A 237 7.18 -21.69 9.86
N ASP A 238 6.11 -22.45 9.73
CA ASP A 238 5.15 -22.31 8.64
C ASP A 238 4.44 -20.95 8.80
N ILE A 239 5.01 -19.89 8.23
CA ILE A 239 4.40 -18.55 8.20
C ILE A 239 3.34 -18.54 7.10
N ASN A 240 2.35 -19.45 7.24
CA ASN A 240 1.13 -19.46 6.48
C ASN A 240 0.11 -18.55 7.18
N ARG A 241 0.31 -17.23 7.06
CA ARG A 241 -0.80 -16.28 7.17
C ARG A 241 -1.11 -15.77 5.77
N CYS A 242 -2.05 -16.45 5.13
CA CYS A 242 -2.66 -15.97 3.90
C CYS A 242 -3.77 -15.00 4.27
N THR A 243 -3.65 -13.75 3.85
CA THR A 243 -4.80 -12.85 3.80
C THR A 243 -4.64 -12.05 2.52
N ALA A 244 -5.48 -12.37 1.52
CA ALA A 244 -5.75 -11.42 0.46
C ALA A 244 -6.65 -10.36 1.11
N ILE A 245 -6.12 -9.17 1.32
CA ILE A 245 -6.87 -8.07 1.92
C ILE A 245 -7.44 -7.29 0.73
N ALA A 246 -8.73 -7.48 0.48
CA ALA A 246 -9.50 -6.57 -0.36
C ALA A 246 -9.99 -5.44 0.53
N CYS A 247 -9.61 -4.20 0.22
CA CYS A 247 -10.01 -3.04 1.00
C CYS A 247 -10.90 -2.09 0.19
N ARG A 248 -12.03 -1.65 0.74
CA ARG A 248 -12.99 -0.76 0.08
C ARG A 248 -12.77 0.70 0.47
N LEU A 249 -12.55 1.58 -0.49
CA LEU A 249 -12.46 3.04 -0.27
C LEU A 249 -13.83 3.70 -0.46
N TYR A 250 -14.20 4.62 0.44
CA TYR A 250 -15.43 5.44 0.39
C TYR A 250 -15.10 6.92 0.28
#